data_AF-A0A6G2K6J1-F1
#
_entry.id   AF-A0A6G2K6J1-F1
#
_cell.length_a   1.000
_cell.length_b   1.000
_cell.length_c   1.000
_cell.angle_alpha   90.00
_cell.angle_beta   90.00
_cell.angle_gamma   90.00
#
_symmetry.space_group_name_H-M   'P 1'
#
loop_
_entity.id
_entity.type
_entity.pdbx_description
1 polymer ?
#
loop_
_entity_poly.entity_id
_entity_poly.type
_entity_poly.pdbx_seq_one_letter_code
_entity_poly.pdbx_strand_id
1 'polypeptide(L)'
;MPLAALPGAVIRLRITEVSRRLARCRAELQVAEEQLVYFSDSESEAQLRALVSETPMADRDLRDAARHAAAMTGHRDRLQAEVAELEDRLDALLDRLSARRDP
;
A
#
# COMPACT_ATOMS: atom_id res chain seq x y z
N MET A 1 35.05 0.76 -9.26
CA MET A 1 34.94 0.82 -7.78
C MET A 1 34.38 -0.51 -7.30
N PRO A 2 35.19 -1.46 -6.82
CA PRO A 2 34.64 -2.63 -6.18
C PRO A 2 34.07 -2.15 -4.85
N LEU A 3 32.74 -2.18 -4.70
CA LEU A 3 32.06 -1.85 -3.45
C LEU A 3 32.46 -2.91 -2.42
N ALA A 4 33.56 -2.63 -1.72
CA ALA A 4 34.03 -3.38 -0.57
C ALA A 4 32.87 -3.57 0.42
N ALA A 5 32.76 -4.78 0.95
CA ALA A 5 31.69 -5.25 1.82
C ALA A 5 31.21 -4.16 2.80
N LEU A 6 29.94 -3.78 2.70
CA LEU A 6 29.31 -2.88 3.67
C LEU A 6 29.48 -3.47 5.08
N PRO A 7 29.90 -2.68 6.08
CA PRO A 7 30.02 -3.17 7.44
C PRO A 7 28.69 -3.73 7.94
N GLY A 8 28.71 -4.85 8.68
CA GLY A 8 27.47 -5.49 9.16
C GLY A 8 26.61 -4.57 10.04
N ALA A 9 27.19 -3.54 10.67
CA ALA A 9 26.45 -2.50 11.36
C ALA A 9 25.58 -1.66 10.42
N VAL A 10 26.09 -1.32 9.22
CA VAL A 10 25.34 -0.57 8.19
C VAL A 10 24.18 -1.41 7.65
N ILE A 11 24.38 -2.72 7.44
CA ILE A 11 23.32 -3.63 7.01
C ILE A 11 22.17 -3.66 8.04
N ARG A 12 22.48 -3.78 9.34
CA ARG A 12 21.47 -3.77 10.41
C ARG A 12 20.73 -2.43 10.54
N LEU A 13 21.43 -1.32 10.37
CA LEU A 13 20.79 0.01 10.32
C LEU A 13 19.79 0.08 9.16
N ARG A 14 20.19 -0.41 7.99
CA ARG A 14 19.30 -0.42 6.82
C ARG A 14 18.11 -1.35 7.00
N ILE A 15 18.30 -2.53 7.59
CA ILE A 15 17.21 -3.43 7.98
C ILE A 15 16.21 -2.69 8.86
N THR A 16 16.69 -2.03 9.93
CA THR A 16 15.81 -1.26 10.84
C THR A 16 15.02 -0.18 10.10
N GLU A 17 15.65 0.54 9.19
CA GLU A 17 14.99 1.57 8.37
C GLU A 17 13.92 0.99 7.45
N VAL A 18 14.25 -0.08 6.71
CA VAL A 18 13.33 -0.75 5.78
C VAL A 18 12.16 -1.35 6.55
N SER A 19 12.40 -2.03 7.68
CA SER A 19 11.35 -2.58 8.53
C SER A 19 10.39 -1.52 9.09
N ARG A 20 10.91 -0.34 9.47
CA ARG A 20 10.05 0.78 9.92
C ARG A 20 9.18 1.31 8.79
N ARG A 21 9.74 1.45 7.58
CA ARG A 21 8.97 1.89 6.42
C ARG A 21 7.91 0.85 6.03
N LEU A 22 8.28 -0.43 6.04
CA LEU A 22 7.36 -1.54 5.77
C LEU A 22 6.19 -1.57 6.76
N ALA A 23 6.46 -1.41 8.06
CA ALA A 23 5.40 -1.35 9.07
C ALA A 23 4.44 -0.17 8.83
N ARG A 24 4.96 0.98 8.43
CA ARG A 24 4.13 2.14 8.07
C ARG A 24 3.29 1.87 6.83
N CYS A 25 3.88 1.38 5.74
CA CYS A 25 3.16 1.08 4.51
C CYS A 25 2.06 0.03 4.73
N ARG A 26 2.30 -1.00 5.56
CA ARG A 26 1.28 -1.99 5.91
C ARG A 26 0.13 -1.38 6.72
N ALA A 27 0.41 -0.48 7.66
CA ALA A 27 -0.62 0.23 8.41
C ALA A 27 -1.47 1.14 7.50
N GLU A 28 -0.81 1.88 6.60
CA GLU A 28 -1.50 2.71 5.60
C GLU A 28 -2.33 1.85 4.63
N LEU A 29 -1.80 0.69 4.22
CA LEU A 29 -2.51 -0.25 3.35
C LEU A 29 -3.77 -0.79 4.01
N GLN A 30 -3.69 -1.18 5.28
CA GLN A 30 -4.84 -1.65 6.04
C GLN A 30 -5.95 -0.57 6.09
N VAL A 31 -5.58 0.67 6.38
CA VAL A 31 -6.55 1.79 6.38
C VAL A 31 -7.18 2.00 5.00
N ALA A 32 -6.38 1.94 3.93
CA ALA A 32 -6.89 2.09 2.57
C ALA A 32 -7.84 0.95 2.16
N GLU A 33 -7.55 -0.29 2.58
CA GLU A 33 -8.40 -1.46 2.37
C GLU A 33 -9.72 -1.33 3.15
N GLU A 34 -9.69 -0.90 4.42
CA GLU A 34 -10.88 -0.61 5.22
C GLU A 34 -11.76 0.47 4.59
N GLN A 35 -11.13 1.55 4.09
CA GLN A 35 -11.85 2.63 3.40
C GLN A 35 -12.52 2.13 2.11
N LEU A 36 -11.85 1.29 1.32
CA LEU A 36 -12.43 0.73 0.09
C LEU A 36 -13.65 -0.16 0.38
N VAL A 37 -13.61 -0.98 1.43
CA VAL A 37 -14.77 -1.78 1.86
C VAL A 37 -15.95 -0.87 2.20
N TYR A 38 -15.71 0.15 3.05
CA TYR A 38 -16.75 1.11 3.44
C TYR A 38 -17.38 1.85 2.24
N PHE A 39 -16.55 2.26 1.27
CA PHE A 39 -17.06 2.94 0.07
C PHE A 39 -17.87 2.01 -0.83
N SER A 40 -17.53 0.73 -0.94
CA SER A 40 -18.30 -0.24 -1.74
C SER A 40 -19.72 -0.48 -1.18
N ASP A 41 -19.85 -0.52 0.14
CA ASP A 41 -21.14 -0.61 0.82
C ASP A 41 -21.97 0.67 0.60
N SER A 42 -21.32 1.83 0.67
CA SER A 42 -21.95 3.14 0.46
C SER A 42 -22.39 3.38 -0.99
N GLU A 43 -21.60 2.97 -1.99
CA GLU A 43 -21.97 3.05 -3.41
C GLU A 43 -23.21 2.20 -3.71
N SER A 44 -23.29 1.00 -3.15
CA SER A 44 -24.45 0.11 -3.32
C SER A 44 -25.75 0.77 -2.82
N GLU A 45 -25.70 1.47 -1.69
CA GLU A 45 -26.84 2.21 -1.15
C GLU A 45 -27.22 3.42 -2.04
N ALA A 46 -26.22 4.18 -2.52
CA ALA A 46 -26.44 5.33 -3.38
C ALA A 46 -27.04 4.93 -4.74
N GLN A 47 -26.60 3.80 -5.29
CA GLN A 47 -27.07 3.27 -6.56
C GLN A 47 -28.55 2.86 -6.48
N LEU A 48 -28.97 2.23 -5.38
CA LEU A 48 -30.39 1.95 -5.09
C LEU A 48 -31.21 3.24 -5.02
N ARG A 49 -30.69 4.29 -4.38
CA ARG A 49 -31.39 5.57 -4.22
C ARG A 49 -31.52 6.35 -5.54
N ALA A 50 -30.51 6.27 -6.40
CA ALA A 50 -30.49 6.88 -7.73
C ALA A 50 -31.53 6.23 -8.67
N LEU A 51 -31.63 4.89 -8.65
CA LEU A 51 -32.67 4.13 -9.37
C LEU A 51 -34.10 4.54 -8.98
N VAL A 52 -34.31 4.91 -7.71
CA VAL A 52 -35.62 5.36 -7.21
C VAL A 52 -35.92 6.82 -7.57
N SER A 53 -34.90 7.65 -7.82
CA SER A 53 -35.09 9.12 -7.89
C SER A 53 -35.03 9.72 -9.29
N GLU A 54 -34.51 9.03 -10.32
CA GLU A 54 -34.40 9.49 -11.72
C GLU A 54 -33.98 10.98 -11.90
N THR A 55 -33.08 11.50 -11.05
CA THR A 55 -32.66 12.92 -11.13
C THR A 55 -31.25 13.10 -11.72
N PRO A 56 -31.01 14.14 -12.54
CA PRO A 56 -29.68 14.49 -13.06
C PRO A 56 -28.62 14.79 -11.99
N MET A 57 -29.02 15.07 -10.76
CA MET A 57 -28.13 15.32 -9.62
C MET A 57 -27.49 14.01 -9.13
N ALA A 58 -28.29 12.93 -9.04
CA ALA A 58 -27.80 11.61 -8.65
C ALA A 58 -26.72 11.05 -9.62
N ASP A 59 -26.84 11.38 -10.91
CA ASP A 59 -25.85 11.01 -11.94
C ASP A 59 -24.48 11.69 -11.75
N ARG A 60 -24.45 12.91 -11.21
CA ARG A 60 -23.17 13.60 -10.91
C ARG A 60 -22.50 13.02 -9.69
N ASP A 61 -23.27 12.80 -8.62
CA ASP A 61 -22.78 12.22 -7.37
C ASP A 61 -22.18 10.81 -7.62
N LEU A 62 -22.81 10.02 -8.49
CA LEU A 62 -22.30 8.70 -8.89
C LEU A 62 -20.94 8.79 -9.60
N ARG A 63 -20.74 9.78 -10.49
CA ARG A 63 -19.45 9.98 -11.19
C ARG A 63 -18.34 10.44 -10.26
N ASP A 64 -18.67 11.26 -9.26
CA ASP A 64 -17.71 11.73 -8.28
C ASP A 64 -17.28 10.60 -7.33
N ALA A 65 -18.25 9.79 -6.87
CA ALA A 65 -17.97 8.58 -6.10
C ALA A 65 -17.06 7.61 -6.88
N ALA A 66 -17.38 7.32 -8.15
CA ALA A 66 -16.58 6.44 -8.99
C ALA A 66 -15.13 6.94 -9.18
N ARG A 67 -14.94 8.25 -9.33
CA ARG A 67 -13.58 8.85 -9.42
C ARG A 67 -12.81 8.72 -8.12
N HIS A 68 -13.46 8.93 -6.98
CA HIS A 68 -12.84 8.73 -5.67
C HIS A 68 -12.47 7.26 -5.42
N ALA A 69 -13.36 6.31 -5.75
CA ALA A 69 -13.09 4.88 -5.64
C ALA A 69 -11.89 4.45 -6.51
N ALA A 70 -11.80 4.97 -7.74
CA ALA A 70 -10.67 4.71 -8.62
C ALA A 70 -9.35 5.26 -8.05
N ALA A 71 -9.35 6.48 -7.52
CA ALA A 71 -8.16 7.07 -6.89
C ALA A 71 -7.71 6.28 -5.65
N MET A 72 -8.66 5.84 -4.81
CA MET A 72 -8.40 5.01 -3.64
C MET A 72 -7.84 3.64 -4.01
N THR A 73 -8.38 3.02 -5.06
CA THR A 73 -7.85 1.75 -5.59
C THR A 73 -6.42 1.91 -6.06
N GLY A 74 -6.13 2.96 -6.85
CA GLY A 74 -4.77 3.24 -7.30
C GLY A 74 -3.78 3.52 -6.15
N HIS A 75 -4.23 4.18 -5.07
CA HIS A 75 -3.43 4.38 -3.88
C HIS A 75 -3.11 3.05 -3.16
N ARG A 76 -4.13 2.19 -3.00
CA ARG A 76 -3.99 0.85 -2.41
C ARG A 76 -3.01 -0.01 -3.20
N ASP A 77 -3.13 -0.02 -4.53
CA ASP A 77 -2.23 -0.77 -5.41
C ASP A 77 -0.78 -0.28 -5.31
N ARG A 78 -0.58 1.05 -5.21
CA ARG A 78 0.75 1.63 -4.98
C ARG A 78 1.33 1.20 -3.63
N LEU A 79 0.53 1.19 -2.56
CA LEU A 79 0.96 0.73 -1.25
C LEU A 79 1.33 -0.76 -1.26
N GLN A 80 0.55 -1.60 -1.95
CA GLN A 80 0.85 -3.03 -2.13
C GLN A 80 2.19 -3.24 -2.86
N ALA A 81 2.44 -2.49 -3.94
CA ALA A 81 3.71 -2.54 -4.66
C ALA A 81 4.89 -2.09 -3.78
N GLU A 82 4.71 -1.03 -2.99
CA GLU A 82 5.75 -0.53 -2.08
C GLU A 82 6.05 -1.53 -0.94
N VAL A 83 5.02 -2.21 -0.41
CA VAL A 83 5.18 -3.30 0.57
C VAL A 83 6.03 -4.43 -0.02
N ALA A 84 5.70 -4.91 -1.22
CA ALA A 84 6.44 -5.98 -1.88
C ALA A 84 7.92 -5.61 -2.13
N GLU A 85 8.19 -4.39 -2.62
CA GLU A 85 9.57 -3.92 -2.83
C GLU A 85 10.36 -3.86 -1.51
N LEU A 86 9.73 -3.45 -0.42
CA LEU A 86 10.38 -3.37 0.89
C LEU A 86 10.64 -4.75 1.50
N GLU A 87 9.76 -5.71 1.26
CA GLU A 87 9.94 -7.12 1.64
C GLU A 87 11.13 -7.73 0.90
N ASP A 88 11.16 -7.64 -0.43
CA ASP A 88 12.29 -8.12 -1.26
C ASP A 88 13.61 -7.51 -0.82
N ARG A 89 13.59 -6.21 -0.49
CA ARG A 89 14.77 -5.49 -0.02
C ARG A 89 15.20 -5.97 1.37
N LEU A 90 14.25 -6.26 2.26
CA LEU A 90 14.55 -6.76 3.60
C LEU A 90 15.19 -8.15 3.50
N ASP A 91 14.63 -9.03 2.68
CA ASP A 91 15.17 -10.38 2.42
C ASP A 91 16.59 -10.31 1.89
N ALA A 92 16.84 -9.48 0.86
CA ALA A 92 18.19 -9.29 0.32
C ALA A 92 19.20 -8.74 1.36
N LEU A 93 18.75 -7.93 2.32
CA LEU A 93 19.60 -7.44 3.41
C LEU A 93 19.86 -8.51 4.47
N LEU A 94 18.87 -9.35 4.77
CA LEU A 94 18.98 -10.46 5.71
C LEU A 94 19.91 -11.54 5.14
N ASP A 95 19.79 -11.90 3.87
CA ASP A 95 20.68 -12.84 3.19
C ASP A 95 22.14 -12.39 3.25
N ARG A 96 22.40 -11.10 2.98
CA ARG A 96 23.73 -10.52 3.10
C ARG A 96 24.27 -10.54 4.53
N LEU A 97 23.41 -10.38 5.53
CA LEU A 97 23.80 -10.45 6.92
C LEU A 97 24.15 -11.89 7.33
N SER A 98 23.36 -12.86 6.88
CA SER A 98 23.55 -14.30 7.12
C SER A 98 24.81 -14.82 6.44
N ALA A 99 25.03 -14.50 5.16
CA ALA A 99 26.22 -14.87 4.41
C ALA A 99 27.53 -14.28 4.99
N ARG A 100 27.45 -13.26 5.85
CA ARG A 100 28.60 -12.70 6.56
C ARG A 100 28.83 -13.33 7.93
N ARG A 101 27.84 -14.07 8.46
CA ARG A 101 27.89 -14.73 9.76
C ARG A 101 28.33 -16.18 9.63
N ASP A 102 28.02 -16.83 8.51
CA ASP A 102 28.57 -18.13 8.12
C ASP A 102 29.91 -17.93 7.39
N PRO A 103 31.04 -18.47 7.91
CA PRO A 103 32.34 -18.42 7.27
C PRO A 103 32.50 -19.39 6.10
#